data_AF-A0A662WQL5-F1
#
_entry.id   AF-A0A662WQL5-F1
#
_cell.length_a   1.000
_cell.length_b   1.000
_cell.length_c   1.000
_cell.angle_alpha   90.00
_cell.angle_beta   90.00
_cell.angle_gamma   90.00
#
_symmetry.space_group_name_H-M   'P 1'
#
loop_
_entity.id
_entity.type
_entity.pdbx_description
1 polymer ?
#
loop_
_entity_poly.entity_id
_entity_poly.type
_entity_poly.pdbx_seq_one_letter_code
_entity_poly.pdbx_strand_id
1 'polypeptide(L)'
;AIDMNRYQVKEPTGKHATDLEAWEQAVKQLQVAVEYQSNRVTNLELGQTYGTKLVKVKAAVLDGLNAQYTQALSETKAASDKINLSRQQEQARNAAKLESYQRKYRELLAKNASIKRACAQQEGRQQKKIKAT
;
A
#
# COMPACT_ATOMS: atom_id res chain seq x y z
N ALA A 1 -21.89 -26.12 14.28
CA ALA A 1 -20.73 -27.05 14.31
C ALA A 1 -20.95 -28.14 13.27
N ILE A 2 -19.90 -28.64 12.62
CA ILE A 2 -20.03 -29.77 11.68
C ILE A 2 -20.19 -31.04 12.51
N ASP A 3 -21.31 -31.74 12.33
CA ASP A 3 -21.57 -33.00 13.02
C ASP A 3 -20.79 -34.14 12.37
N MET A 4 -19.79 -34.66 13.08
CA MET A 4 -18.95 -35.77 12.64
C MET A 4 -19.58 -37.14 12.96
N ASN A 5 -20.64 -37.21 13.77
CA ASN A 5 -21.34 -38.46 14.05
C ASN A 5 -22.01 -39.03 12.79
N ARG A 6 -22.36 -38.17 11.82
CA ARG A 6 -22.90 -38.58 10.52
C ARG A 6 -21.96 -39.47 9.70
N TYR A 7 -20.66 -39.41 9.96
CA TYR A 7 -19.65 -40.22 9.27
C TYR A 7 -19.16 -41.42 10.09
N GLN A 8 -19.65 -41.59 11.32
CA GLN A 8 -19.36 -42.74 12.16
C GLN A 8 -20.50 -43.74 12.02
N VAL A 9 -20.26 -44.84 11.31
CA VAL A 9 -21.18 -45.98 11.32
C VAL A 9 -20.94 -46.75 12.61
N LYS A 10 -21.96 -46.83 13.46
CA LYS A 10 -21.94 -47.65 14.68
C LYS A 10 -23.06 -48.65 14.61
N GLU A 11 -22.75 -49.90 14.92
CA GLU A 11 -23.75 -50.95 15.05
C GLU A 11 -24.63 -50.66 16.28
N PRO A 12 -25.96 -50.86 16.20
CA PRO A 12 -26.82 -50.77 17.38
C PRO A 12 -26.38 -51.77 18.45
N THR A 13 -26.17 -51.30 19.69
CA THR A 13 -25.73 -52.14 20.82
C THR A 13 -26.72 -52.11 21.98
N GLY A 14 -26.64 -53.09 22.89
CA GLY A 14 -27.48 -53.14 24.09
C GLY A 14 -28.98 -53.23 23.77
N LYS A 15 -29.80 -52.35 24.38
CA LYS A 15 -31.26 -52.32 24.16
C LYS A 15 -31.67 -51.98 22.73
N HIS A 16 -30.80 -51.30 21.97
CA HIS A 16 -31.05 -50.95 20.57
C HIS A 16 -30.70 -52.10 19.60
N ALA A 17 -30.02 -53.15 20.06
CA ALA A 17 -29.69 -54.30 19.21
C ALA A 17 -30.92 -55.16 18.85
N THR A 18 -32.00 -55.08 19.64
CA THR A 18 -33.27 -55.77 19.36
C THR A 18 -34.32 -54.83 18.73
N ASP A 19 -33.98 -53.57 18.50
CA ASP A 19 -34.87 -52.54 17.98
C ASP A 19 -34.72 -52.41 16.46
N LEU A 20 -35.81 -52.66 15.73
CA LEU A 20 -35.81 -52.63 14.27
C LEU A 20 -35.50 -51.24 13.72
N GLU A 21 -36.03 -50.18 14.33
CA GLU A 21 -35.85 -48.80 13.86
C GLU A 21 -34.38 -48.37 13.97
N ALA A 22 -33.71 -48.78 15.04
CA ALA A 22 -32.27 -48.52 15.23
C ALA A 22 -31.40 -49.18 14.15
N TRP A 23 -31.75 -50.40 13.72
CA TRP A 23 -31.06 -51.08 12.62
C TRP A 23 -31.33 -50.44 11.26
N GLU A 24 -32.55 -50.04 10.96
CA GLU A 24 -32.89 -49.32 9.72
C GLU A 24 -32.11 -48.01 9.61
N GLN A 25 -32.02 -47.26 10.72
CA GLN A 25 -31.26 -46.02 10.76
C GLN A 25 -29.75 -46.26 10.58
N ALA A 26 -29.19 -47.30 11.20
CA ALA A 26 -27.79 -47.67 11.05
C ALA A 26 -27.45 -48.08 9.61
N VAL A 27 -28.32 -48.85 8.94
CA VAL A 27 -28.16 -49.23 7.52
C VAL A 27 -28.19 -48.00 6.62
N LYS A 28 -29.11 -47.05 6.86
CA LYS A 28 -29.17 -45.80 6.09
C LYS A 28 -27.90 -44.96 6.27
N GLN A 29 -27.34 -44.92 7.49
CA GLN A 29 -26.07 -44.24 7.75
C GLN A 29 -24.89 -44.94 7.06
N LEU A 30 -24.85 -46.27 7.08
CA LEU A 30 -23.84 -47.07 6.36
C LEU A 30 -23.89 -46.77 4.85
N GLN A 31 -25.07 -46.77 4.23
CA GLN A 31 -25.24 -46.45 2.82
C GLN A 31 -24.67 -45.06 2.48
N VAL A 32 -24.98 -44.05 3.28
CA VAL A 32 -24.42 -42.70 3.12
C VAL A 32 -22.90 -42.69 3.27
N ALA A 33 -22.36 -43.44 4.22
CA ALA A 33 -20.92 -43.52 4.46
C ALA A 33 -20.19 -44.20 3.27
N VAL A 34 -20.75 -45.27 2.71
CA VAL A 34 -20.19 -45.97 1.55
C VAL A 34 -20.14 -45.04 0.34
N GLU A 35 -21.22 -44.34 0.03
CA GLU A 35 -21.27 -43.38 -1.08
C GLU A 35 -20.28 -42.23 -0.88
N TYR A 36 -20.14 -41.72 0.35
CA TYR A 36 -19.15 -40.70 0.66
C TYR A 36 -17.72 -41.22 0.45
N GLN A 37 -17.39 -42.42 0.91
CA GLN A 37 -16.06 -43.00 0.70
C GLN A 37 -15.79 -43.24 -0.79
N SER A 38 -16.77 -43.71 -1.55
CA SER A 38 -16.68 -43.85 -3.01
C SER A 38 -16.32 -42.52 -3.67
N ASN A 39 -17.07 -41.45 -3.37
CA ASN A 39 -16.77 -40.11 -3.87
C ASN A 39 -15.40 -39.59 -3.43
N ARG A 40 -15.00 -39.88 -2.19
CA ARG A 40 -13.69 -39.50 -1.66
C ARG A 40 -12.56 -40.19 -2.40
N VAL A 41 -12.70 -41.49 -2.73
CA VAL A 41 -11.72 -42.23 -3.53
C VAL A 41 -11.58 -41.56 -4.91
N THR A 42 -12.68 -41.32 -5.61
CA THR A 42 -12.66 -40.63 -6.92
C THR A 42 -11.99 -39.26 -6.82
N ASN A 43 -12.30 -38.47 -5.79
CA ASN A 43 -11.67 -37.17 -5.59
C ASN A 43 -10.16 -37.27 -5.30
N LEU A 44 -9.73 -38.30 -4.56
CA LEU A 44 -8.32 -38.55 -4.31
C LEU A 44 -7.59 -39.00 -5.57
N GLU A 45 -8.20 -39.83 -6.41
CA GLU A 45 -7.65 -40.25 -7.70
C GLU A 45 -7.48 -39.05 -8.64
N LEU A 46 -8.49 -38.17 -8.72
CA LEU A 46 -8.39 -36.91 -9.46
C LEU A 46 -7.28 -36.00 -8.89
N GLY A 47 -7.20 -35.90 -7.57
CA GLY A 47 -6.17 -35.12 -6.87
C GLY A 47 -4.76 -35.65 -7.12
N GLN A 48 -4.57 -36.97 -7.09
CA GLN A 48 -3.30 -37.63 -7.38
C GLN A 48 -2.89 -37.44 -8.85
N THR A 49 -3.85 -37.52 -9.76
CA THR A 49 -3.59 -37.43 -11.20
C THR A 49 -3.29 -35.99 -11.64
N TYR A 50 -4.03 -34.99 -11.13
CA TYR A 50 -3.99 -33.62 -11.65
C TYR A 50 -3.50 -32.57 -10.65
N GLY A 51 -3.52 -32.86 -9.35
CA GLY A 51 -3.29 -31.89 -8.29
C GLY A 51 -1.91 -31.21 -8.39
N THR A 52 -0.85 -31.99 -8.55
CA THR A 52 0.52 -31.44 -8.66
C THR A 52 0.66 -30.52 -9.88
N LYS A 53 0.10 -30.91 -11.03
CA LYS A 53 0.14 -30.08 -12.25
C LYS A 53 -0.65 -28.79 -12.06
N LEU A 54 -1.84 -28.89 -11.46
CA LEU A 54 -2.68 -27.72 -11.19
C LEU A 54 -1.99 -26.72 -10.26
N VAL A 55 -1.38 -27.21 -9.17
CA VAL A 55 -0.64 -26.34 -8.23
C VAL A 55 0.55 -25.66 -8.91
N LYS A 56 1.30 -26.38 -9.75
CA LYS A 56 2.42 -25.79 -10.51
C LYS A 56 1.96 -24.68 -11.47
N VAL A 57 0.86 -24.89 -12.20
CA VAL A 57 0.31 -23.84 -13.09
C VAL A 57 -0.15 -22.64 -12.28
N LYS A 58 -0.86 -22.86 -11.17
CA LYS A 58 -1.28 -21.78 -10.27
C LYS A 58 -0.08 -20.99 -9.73
N ALA A 59 0.98 -21.68 -9.30
CA ALA A 59 2.21 -21.04 -8.84
C ALA A 59 2.85 -20.19 -9.94
N ALA A 60 2.99 -20.71 -11.17
CA ALA A 60 3.55 -19.95 -12.28
C ALA A 60 2.73 -18.69 -12.64
N VAL A 61 1.40 -18.76 -12.55
CA VAL A 61 0.53 -17.58 -12.73
C VAL A 61 0.77 -16.54 -11.63
N LEU A 62 0.87 -16.98 -10.38
CA LEU A 62 1.16 -16.11 -9.23
C LEU A 62 2.55 -15.46 -9.35
N ASP A 63 3.57 -16.22 -9.77
CA ASP A 63 4.92 -15.70 -9.99
C ASP A 63 4.93 -14.63 -11.10
N GLY A 64 4.19 -14.86 -12.20
CA GLY A 64 4.03 -13.89 -13.28
C GLY A 64 3.34 -12.60 -12.82
N LEU A 65 2.26 -12.72 -12.05
CA LEU A 65 1.57 -11.56 -11.45
C LEU A 65 2.52 -10.79 -10.52
N ASN A 66 3.26 -11.49 -9.67
CA ASN A 66 4.20 -10.87 -8.74
C ASN A 66 5.31 -10.11 -9.48
N ALA A 67 5.85 -10.68 -10.56
CA ALA A 67 6.85 -10.01 -11.39
C ALA A 67 6.29 -8.72 -12.03
N GLN A 68 5.06 -8.77 -12.57
CA GLN A 68 4.41 -7.59 -13.16
C GLN A 68 4.21 -6.47 -12.13
N TYR A 69 3.70 -6.79 -10.94
CA TYR A 69 3.49 -5.79 -9.89
C TYR A 69 4.81 -5.24 -9.34
N THR A 70 5.84 -6.07 -9.22
CA THR A 70 7.18 -5.62 -8.81
C THR A 70 7.76 -4.64 -9.82
N GLN A 71 7.61 -4.91 -11.11
CA GLN A 71 8.07 -4.01 -12.18
C GLN A 71 7.30 -2.68 -12.14
N ALA A 72 5.97 -2.71 -12.07
CA ALA A 72 5.14 -1.51 -12.01
C ALA A 72 5.47 -0.65 -10.78
N LEU A 73 5.75 -1.28 -9.63
CA LEU A 73 6.17 -0.58 -8.42
C LEU A 73 7.53 0.10 -8.60
N SER A 74 8.49 -0.59 -9.21
CA SER A 74 9.83 -0.06 -9.50
C SER A 74 9.75 1.17 -10.41
N GLU A 75 8.99 1.07 -11.50
CA GLU A 75 8.79 2.17 -12.45
C GLU A 75 8.13 3.39 -11.80
N THR A 76 7.09 3.16 -11.00
CA THR A 76 6.37 4.23 -10.29
C THR A 76 7.28 4.93 -9.28
N LYS A 77 8.11 4.18 -8.55
CA LYS A 77 9.09 4.75 -7.62
C LYS A 77 10.13 5.59 -8.36
N ALA A 78 10.69 5.06 -9.44
CA ALA A 78 11.68 5.79 -10.25
C ALA A 78 11.10 7.11 -10.83
N ALA A 79 9.84 7.09 -11.28
CA ALA A 79 9.15 8.28 -11.74
C ALA A 79 8.94 9.31 -10.60
N SER A 80 8.55 8.84 -9.41
CA SER A 80 8.41 9.69 -8.22
C SER A 80 9.73 10.34 -7.81
N ASP A 81 10.81 9.55 -7.75
CA ASP A 81 12.14 10.03 -7.37
C ASP A 81 12.67 11.06 -8.37
N LYS A 82 12.44 10.86 -9.67
CA LYS A 82 12.79 11.84 -10.71
C LYS A 82 12.10 13.18 -10.49
N ILE A 83 10.80 13.16 -10.17
CA ILE A 83 10.02 14.37 -9.88
C ILE A 83 10.55 15.06 -8.62
N ASN A 84 10.81 14.29 -7.56
CA ASN A 84 11.31 14.82 -6.30
C ASN A 84 12.70 15.46 -6.47
N LEU A 85 13.59 14.83 -7.23
CA LEU A 85 14.91 15.37 -7.56
C LEU A 85 14.80 16.69 -8.33
N SER A 86 13.94 16.73 -9.36
CA SER A 86 13.70 17.97 -10.13
C SER A 86 13.18 19.08 -9.23
N ARG A 87 12.21 18.78 -8.35
CA ARG A 87 11.67 19.74 -7.40
C ARG A 87 12.74 20.26 -6.45
N GLN A 88 13.59 19.39 -5.92
CA GLN A 88 14.68 19.77 -5.02
C GLN A 88 15.67 20.72 -5.71
N GLN A 89 16.04 20.43 -6.96
CA GLN A 89 16.94 21.28 -7.74
C GLN A 89 16.34 22.67 -8.00
N GLU A 90 15.07 22.73 -8.38
CA GLU A 90 14.35 24.00 -8.59
C GLU A 90 14.25 24.82 -7.30
N GLN A 91 13.90 24.17 -6.19
CA GLN A 91 13.83 24.81 -4.88
C GLN A 91 15.18 25.39 -4.45
N ALA A 92 16.26 24.62 -4.58
CA ALA A 92 17.61 25.10 -4.26
C ALA A 92 18.02 26.30 -5.11
N ARG A 93 17.78 26.25 -6.43
CA ARG A 93 18.08 27.36 -7.36
C ARG A 93 17.27 28.61 -7.01
N ASN A 94 15.99 28.46 -6.70
CA ASN A 94 15.12 29.59 -6.41
C ASN A 94 15.37 30.18 -5.01
N ALA A 95 15.74 29.36 -4.02
CA ALA A 95 16.15 29.82 -2.70
C ALA A 95 17.35 30.78 -2.78
N ALA A 96 18.40 30.40 -3.54
CA ALA A 96 19.57 31.25 -3.72
C ALA A 96 19.24 32.60 -4.39
N LYS A 97 18.32 32.61 -5.37
CA LYS A 97 17.83 33.85 -5.99
C LYS A 97 17.05 34.71 -5.00
N LEU A 98 16.17 34.09 -4.21
CA LEU A 98 15.36 34.80 -3.22
C LEU A 98 16.23 35.49 -2.18
N GLU A 99 17.26 34.81 -1.68
CA GLU A 99 18.24 35.42 -0.77
C GLU A 99 18.99 36.59 -1.42
N SER A 100 19.39 36.45 -2.69
CA SER A 100 20.03 37.54 -3.43
C SER A 100 19.13 38.76 -3.54
N TYR A 101 17.85 38.56 -3.86
CA TYR A 101 16.87 39.64 -3.93
C TYR A 101 16.61 40.27 -2.57
N GLN A 102 16.54 39.48 -1.50
CA GLN A 102 16.40 40.00 -0.14
C GLN A 102 17.60 40.85 0.28
N ARG A 103 18.83 40.42 -0.04
CA ARG A 103 20.05 41.21 0.20
C ARG A 103 19.98 42.55 -0.54
N LYS A 104 19.72 42.50 -1.85
CA LYS A 104 19.63 43.69 -2.71
C LYS A 104 18.54 44.66 -2.24
N TYR A 105 17.39 44.14 -1.82
CA TYR A 105 16.30 44.92 -1.27
C TYR A 105 16.74 45.70 -0.02
N ARG A 106 17.40 45.02 0.93
CA ARG A 106 17.92 45.66 2.16
C ARG A 106 18.98 46.71 1.86
N GLU A 107 19.90 46.43 0.93
CA GLU A 107 20.90 47.39 0.47
C GLU A 107 20.27 48.64 -0.13
N LEU A 108 19.25 48.48 -0.99
CA LEU A 108 18.54 49.59 -1.61
C LEU A 108 17.75 50.42 -0.58
N LEU A 109 17.14 49.79 0.42
CA LEU A 109 16.51 50.50 1.53
C LEU A 109 17.54 51.34 2.31
N ALA A 110 18.67 50.75 2.68
CA ALA A 110 19.74 51.44 3.39
C ALA A 110 20.29 52.61 2.57
N LYS A 111 20.52 52.42 1.27
CA LYS A 111 20.99 53.45 0.35
C LYS A 111 19.98 54.59 0.23
N ASN A 112 18.70 54.29 0.07
CA ASN A 112 17.64 55.31 0.04
C ASN A 112 17.57 56.10 1.35
N ALA A 113 17.67 55.44 2.50
CA ALA A 113 17.70 56.10 3.80
C ALA A 113 18.91 57.03 3.93
N SER A 114 20.09 56.58 3.49
CA SER A 114 21.32 57.39 3.48
C SER A 114 21.18 58.63 2.61
N ILE A 115 20.64 58.49 1.40
CA ILE A 115 20.40 59.63 0.48
C ILE A 115 19.45 60.63 1.12
N LYS A 116 18.32 60.17 1.68
CA LYS A 116 17.35 61.05 2.36
C LYS A 116 17.98 61.86 3.49
N ARG A 117 18.82 61.22 4.32
CA ARG A 117 19.55 61.93 5.40
C ARG A 117 20.51 62.97 4.84
N ALA A 118 21.26 62.63 3.78
CA ALA A 118 22.20 63.56 3.15
C ALA A 118 21.49 64.78 2.57
N CYS A 119 20.36 64.58 1.88
CA CYS A 119 19.53 65.69 1.36
C CYS A 119 19.04 66.58 2.50
N ALA A 120 18.44 66.02 3.55
CA ALA A 120 17.94 66.80 4.69
C ALA A 120 19.06 67.59 5.39
N GLN A 121 20.25 67.00 5.53
CA GLN A 121 21.41 67.70 6.11
C GLN A 121 21.84 68.88 5.22
N GLN A 122 21.86 68.71 3.90
CA GLN A 122 22.25 69.75 2.96
C GLN A 122 21.22 70.88 2.90
N GLU A 123 19.93 70.56 2.86
CA GLU A 123 18.83 71.53 2.95
C GLU A 123 18.92 72.35 4.24
N GLY A 124 19.18 71.69 5.38
CA GLY A 124 19.38 72.39 6.65
C GLY A 124 20.60 73.32 6.64
N ARG A 125 21.70 72.96 5.97
CA ARG A 125 22.87 73.84 5.77
C ARG A 125 22.52 75.04 4.89
N GLN A 126 21.77 74.84 3.82
CA GLN A 126 21.35 75.92 2.91
C GLN A 126 20.41 76.91 3.62
N GLN A 127 19.42 76.42 4.37
CA GLN A 127 18.53 77.27 5.16
C GLN A 127 19.28 78.12 6.20
N LYS A 128 20.30 77.57 6.86
CA LYS A 128 21.15 78.33 7.78
C LYS A 128 21.94 79.42 7.06
N LYS A 129 22.46 79.16 5.86
CA LYS A 129 23.16 80.17 5.05
C LYS A 129 22.23 81.30 4.63
N ILE A 130 21.03 80.98 4.13
CA ILE A 130 20.03 81.96 3.71
C ILE A 130 19.65 82.89 4.86
N LYS A 131 19.50 82.36 6.09
CA LYS A 131 19.19 83.18 7.28
C LYS A 131 20.36 84.06 7.77
N ALA A 132 21.57 83.80 7.32
CA ALA A 132 22.78 84.54 7.73
C ALA A 132 23.20 85.63 6.74
N THR A 133 22.61 85.63 5.54
CA THR A 133 22.64 86.72 4.54
C THR A 133 21.42 87.60 4.69
#